data_AF-A0A9W8VMJ7-F1
#
_entry.id   AF-A0A9W8VMJ7-F1
#
_cell.length_a   1.000
_cell.length_b   1.000
_cell.length_c   1.000
_cell.angle_alpha   90.00
_cell.angle_beta   90.00
_cell.angle_gamma   90.00
#
_symmetry.space_group_name_H-M   'P 1'
#
loop_
_entity.id
_entity.type
_entity.pdbx_description
1 polymer ?
#
loop_
_entity_poly.entity_id
_entity_poly.type
_entity_poly.pdbx_seq_one_letter_code
_entity_poly.pdbx_strand_id
1 'polypeptide(L)'
;MKNADFRPKLEPTSRPLTFSPKAQAGFMLKDSIKPHTIIIIGSIIQLALCAILPLRWAAVPPAALLLNSIVTTITQLRSPQPNEYTEAVIPGRTTAQLPFSSGAFGNRPSASSVVVFHLGLQVNHPLGIAAPGFKEIGQHFAAMQQELTIRQDEYGMIGRSNWRGNERSSNNTLLNVYYFRDVEGLHRFAHCDVHRKAWDFFNKSKLKHIGVFHETFCVPAKEYENVYVNCHPVLMGRATVRTTPVGEDKERWTNALVSADMPALRTQYARMARDEQGRSKAID
;
A
#
# COMPACT_ATOMS: atom_id res chain seq x y z
N MET A 1 -14.56 34.54 -8.24
CA MET A 1 -14.95 33.19 -8.73
C MET A 1 -15.31 32.36 -7.51
N LYS A 2 -16.53 31.80 -7.42
CA LYS A 2 -16.85 30.83 -6.36
C LYS A 2 -15.86 29.65 -6.50
N ASN A 3 -15.09 29.34 -5.47
CA ASN A 3 -14.13 28.24 -5.51
C ASN A 3 -14.88 26.93 -5.76
N ALA A 4 -14.67 26.34 -6.93
CA ALA A 4 -15.31 25.10 -7.36
C ALA A 4 -14.91 23.92 -6.44
N ASP A 5 -15.84 23.00 -6.23
CA ASP A 5 -15.62 21.74 -5.52
C ASP A 5 -14.46 20.95 -6.16
N PHE A 6 -13.69 20.22 -5.34
CA PHE A 6 -12.61 19.40 -5.85
C PHE A 6 -13.15 18.24 -6.69
N ARG A 7 -12.53 18.04 -7.85
CA ARG A 7 -12.99 17.06 -8.83
C ARG A 7 -12.44 15.66 -8.48
N PRO A 8 -13.28 14.70 -8.05
CA PRO A 8 -12.83 13.34 -7.77
C PRO A 8 -12.27 12.67 -9.01
N LYS A 9 -11.34 11.73 -8.82
CA LYS A 9 -10.71 10.94 -9.90
C LYS A 9 -11.20 9.50 -9.99
N LEU A 10 -11.88 9.02 -8.96
CA LEU A 10 -12.44 7.68 -8.89
C LEU A 10 -13.91 7.79 -8.47
N GLU A 11 -14.75 6.98 -9.11
CA GLU A 11 -16.17 6.91 -8.78
C GLU A 11 -16.38 6.26 -7.40
N PRO A 12 -17.38 6.72 -6.62
CA PRO A 12 -17.77 6.05 -5.39
C PRO A 12 -18.22 4.61 -5.64
N THR A 13 -18.05 3.75 -4.64
CA THR A 13 -18.34 2.32 -4.74
C THR A 13 -19.15 1.82 -3.55
N SER A 14 -19.84 0.69 -3.69
CA SER A 14 -20.62 0.09 -2.60
C SER A 14 -19.78 -0.66 -1.56
N ARG A 15 -18.51 -0.93 -1.87
CA ARG A 15 -17.54 -1.64 -1.02
C ARG A 15 -16.22 -0.87 -0.99
N PRO A 16 -15.38 -1.03 0.04
CA PRO A 16 -14.08 -0.39 0.09
C PRO A 16 -13.25 -0.71 -1.16
N LEU A 17 -12.61 0.31 -1.75
CA LEU A 17 -11.72 0.13 -2.90
C LEU A 17 -10.47 -0.64 -2.47
N THR A 18 -10.25 -1.79 -3.10
CA THR A 18 -9.07 -2.62 -2.87
C THR A 18 -8.17 -2.60 -4.10
N PHE A 19 -6.95 -2.08 -3.95
CA PHE A 19 -5.92 -2.14 -5.00
C PHE A 19 -4.85 -3.17 -4.63
N SER A 20 -5.27 -4.35 -4.19
CA SER A 20 -4.35 -5.41 -3.76
C SER A 20 -3.67 -6.06 -4.96
N PRO A 21 -2.34 -6.28 -4.93
CA PRO A 21 -1.68 -7.00 -6.02
C PRO A 21 -2.20 -8.43 -6.07
N LYS A 22 -2.53 -8.91 -7.29
CA LYS A 22 -3.04 -10.27 -7.56
C LYS A 22 -2.07 -11.39 -7.09
N ALA A 23 -0.80 -11.06 -6.82
CA ALA A 23 0.27 -12.02 -6.48
C ALA A 23 0.90 -11.81 -5.08
N GLN A 24 0.09 -11.51 -4.05
CA GLN A 24 0.60 -11.24 -2.69
C GLN A 24 1.36 -12.43 -2.06
N ALA A 25 1.00 -13.67 -2.41
CA ALA A 25 1.64 -14.88 -1.86
C ALA A 25 3.05 -15.15 -2.43
N GLY A 26 3.30 -14.82 -3.71
CA GLY A 26 4.60 -15.02 -4.36
C GLY A 26 5.65 -13.98 -3.96
N PHE A 27 5.21 -12.78 -3.56
CA PHE A 27 6.08 -11.67 -3.16
C PHE A 27 6.98 -12.01 -1.97
N MET A 28 6.45 -12.71 -0.97
CA MET A 28 7.22 -13.06 0.22
C MET A 28 8.29 -14.12 -0.06
N LEU A 29 8.02 -15.08 -0.95
CA LEU A 29 8.97 -16.15 -1.28
C LEU A 29 10.05 -15.69 -2.27
N LYS A 30 9.65 -14.97 -3.32
CA LYS A 30 10.55 -14.52 -4.41
C LYS A 30 11.67 -13.61 -3.90
N ASP A 31 11.34 -12.71 -2.98
CA ASP A 31 12.29 -11.69 -2.52
C ASP A 31 13.06 -12.09 -1.25
N SER A 32 12.77 -13.27 -0.69
CA SER A 32 13.50 -13.81 0.47
C SER A 32 14.71 -14.65 0.09
N ILE A 33 14.85 -15.01 -1.19
CA ILE A 33 16.02 -15.71 -1.73
C ILE A 33 16.82 -14.71 -2.56
N LYS A 34 18.13 -14.63 -2.34
CA LYS A 34 18.99 -13.71 -3.09
C LYS A 34 18.95 -14.06 -4.59
N PRO A 35 18.93 -13.07 -5.50
CA PRO A 35 18.85 -13.34 -6.94
C PRO A 35 19.93 -14.30 -7.46
N HIS A 36 21.17 -14.18 -6.97
CA HIS A 36 22.25 -15.10 -7.37
C HIS A 36 22.00 -16.54 -6.91
N THR A 37 21.36 -16.74 -5.75
CA THR A 37 21.02 -18.07 -5.25
C THR A 37 19.97 -18.72 -6.14
N ILE A 38 18.97 -17.95 -6.60
CA ILE A 38 17.97 -18.43 -7.58
C ILE A 38 18.64 -18.84 -8.89
N ILE A 39 19.57 -18.01 -9.39
CA ILE A 39 20.33 -18.31 -10.62
C ILE A 39 21.13 -19.60 -10.45
N ILE A 40 21.88 -19.76 -9.35
CA ILE A 40 22.68 -20.97 -9.07
C ILE A 40 21.79 -22.22 -9.01
N ILE A 41 20.64 -22.15 -8.31
CA ILE A 41 19.68 -23.26 -8.25
C ILE A 41 19.20 -23.63 -9.66
N GLY A 42 18.80 -22.63 -10.46
CA GLY A 42 18.40 -22.85 -11.85
C GLY A 42 19.51 -23.46 -12.71
N SER A 43 20.76 -23.00 -12.53
CA SER A 43 21.93 -23.55 -13.22
C SER A 43 22.20 -25.01 -12.83
N ILE A 44 22.11 -25.37 -11.55
CA ILE A 44 22.29 -26.76 -11.09
C ILE A 44 21.21 -27.67 -11.67
N ILE A 45 19.94 -27.23 -11.64
CA ILE A 45 18.82 -27.97 -12.25
C ILE A 45 19.07 -28.17 -13.75
N GLN A 46 19.49 -27.11 -14.45
CA GLN A 46 19.78 -27.19 -15.88
C GLN A 46 20.94 -28.13 -16.19
N LEU A 47 22.01 -28.12 -15.39
CA LEU A 47 23.13 -29.06 -15.53
C LEU A 47 22.69 -30.50 -15.32
N ALA A 48 21.83 -30.76 -14.32
CA ALA A 48 21.28 -32.09 -14.08
C ALA A 48 20.41 -32.57 -15.26
N LEU A 49 19.58 -31.68 -15.84
CA LEU A 49 18.81 -31.99 -17.04
C LEU A 49 19.71 -32.34 -18.23
N CYS A 50 20.80 -31.59 -18.44
CA CYS A 50 21.77 -31.89 -19.50
C CYS A 50 22.53 -33.20 -19.28
N ALA A 51 22.71 -33.63 -18.02
CA ALA A 51 23.37 -34.89 -17.70
C ALA A 51 22.45 -36.11 -17.90
N ILE A 52 21.14 -35.95 -17.70
CA ILE A 52 20.16 -37.05 -17.75
C ILE A 52 19.48 -37.16 -19.12
N LEU A 53 19.23 -36.04 -19.79
CA LEU A 53 18.45 -35.97 -21.03
C LEU A 53 19.33 -35.60 -22.22
N PRO A 54 18.99 -36.07 -23.45
CA PRO A 54 19.58 -35.53 -24.67
C PRO A 54 19.43 -34.01 -24.72
N LEU A 55 20.46 -33.29 -25.18
CA LEU A 55 20.52 -31.82 -25.18
C LEU A 55 19.26 -31.13 -25.74
N ARG A 56 18.67 -31.70 -26.80
CA ARG A 56 17.43 -31.21 -27.41
C ARG A 56 16.24 -31.14 -26.45
N TRP A 57 16.17 -32.06 -25.48
CA TRP A 57 15.12 -32.10 -24.46
C TRP A 57 15.51 -31.29 -23.22
N ALA A 58 16.79 -31.30 -22.84
CA ALA A 58 17.30 -30.48 -21.74
C ALA A 58 17.15 -28.97 -21.99
N ALA A 59 17.20 -28.53 -23.25
CA ALA A 59 17.02 -27.12 -23.63
C ALA A 59 15.54 -26.66 -23.63
N VAL A 60 14.57 -27.58 -23.62
CA VAL A 60 13.13 -27.22 -23.74
C VAL A 60 12.66 -26.34 -22.58
N PRO A 61 12.92 -26.65 -21.28
CA PRO A 61 12.45 -25.82 -20.18
C PRO A 61 12.94 -24.36 -20.21
N PRO A 62 14.25 -24.05 -20.32
CA PRO A 62 14.69 -22.66 -20.38
C PRO A 62 14.21 -21.94 -21.65
N ALA A 63 14.14 -22.64 -22.79
CA ALA A 63 13.60 -22.06 -24.03
C ALA A 63 12.10 -21.72 -23.89
N ALA A 64 11.30 -22.60 -23.27
CA ALA A 64 9.88 -22.36 -23.03
C ALA A 64 9.64 -21.20 -22.06
N LEU A 65 10.42 -21.10 -20.98
CA LEU A 65 10.35 -19.97 -20.04
C LEU A 65 10.71 -18.65 -20.70
N LEU A 66 11.79 -18.63 -21.51
CA LEU A 66 12.19 -17.45 -22.28
C LEU A 66 11.10 -17.07 -23.30
N LEU A 67 10.57 -18.04 -24.04
CA LEU A 67 9.49 -17.81 -25.00
C LEU A 67 8.26 -17.24 -24.30
N ASN A 68 7.84 -17.81 -23.17
CA ASN A 68 6.71 -17.30 -22.39
C ASN A 68 6.95 -15.85 -21.93
N SER A 69 8.17 -15.53 -21.46
CA SER A 69 8.53 -14.16 -21.05
C SER A 69 8.47 -13.18 -22.23
N ILE A 70 9.01 -13.56 -23.39
CA ILE A 70 9.00 -12.74 -24.60
C ILE A 70 7.55 -12.54 -25.09
N VAL A 71 6.78 -13.62 -25.22
CA VAL A 71 5.38 -13.57 -25.67
C VAL A 71 4.57 -12.70 -24.73
N THR A 72 4.69 -12.90 -23.41
CA THR A 72 3.99 -12.08 -22.41
C THR A 72 4.35 -10.60 -22.56
N THR A 73 5.64 -10.28 -22.69
CA THR A 73 6.13 -8.91 -22.86
C THR A 73 5.58 -8.27 -24.15
N ILE A 74 5.65 -8.99 -25.27
CA ILE A 74 5.11 -8.50 -26.56
C ILE A 74 3.61 -8.27 -26.47
N THR A 75 2.87 -9.21 -25.87
CA THR A 75 1.42 -9.07 -25.66
C THR A 75 1.10 -7.87 -24.78
N GLN A 76 1.86 -7.65 -23.70
CA GLN A 76 1.68 -6.50 -22.81
C GLN A 76 1.98 -5.17 -23.49
N LEU A 77 3.02 -5.10 -24.34
CA LEU A 77 3.38 -3.90 -25.12
C LEU A 77 2.35 -3.56 -26.20
N ARG A 78 1.68 -4.56 -26.76
CA ARG A 78 0.72 -4.38 -27.87
C ARG A 78 -0.73 -4.32 -27.41
N SER A 79 -1.04 -4.81 -26.20
CA SER A 79 -2.40 -4.84 -25.68
C SER A 79 -2.91 -3.41 -25.45
N PRO A 80 -4.06 -3.04 -26.04
CA PRO A 80 -4.71 -1.77 -25.72
C PRO A 80 -5.40 -1.79 -24.35
N GLN A 81 -5.61 -2.99 -23.77
CA GLN A 81 -6.21 -3.15 -22.45
C GLN A 81 -5.16 -2.97 -21.35
N PRO A 82 -5.56 -2.45 -20.17
CA PRO A 82 -4.67 -2.33 -19.01
C PRO A 82 -3.99 -3.67 -18.67
N ASN A 83 -2.69 -3.62 -18.39
CA ASN A 83 -1.87 -4.77 -18.04
C ASN A 83 -1.30 -4.58 -16.62
N GLU A 84 -0.42 -5.48 -16.16
CA GLU A 84 0.15 -5.41 -14.81
C GLU A 84 0.87 -4.09 -14.47
N TYR A 85 1.33 -3.33 -15.47
CA TYR A 85 2.04 -2.06 -15.30
C TYR A 85 1.11 -0.84 -15.35
N THR A 86 -0.06 -0.97 -16.00
CA THR A 86 -0.98 0.14 -16.23
C THR A 86 -2.33 -0.02 -15.53
N GLU A 87 -2.60 -1.20 -14.94
CA GLU A 87 -3.80 -1.47 -14.17
C GLU A 87 -3.95 -0.44 -13.03
N ALA A 88 -5.12 0.20 -12.98
CA ALA A 88 -5.49 1.25 -12.03
C ALA A 88 -4.57 2.49 -12.01
N VAL A 89 -3.69 2.69 -13.00
CA VAL A 89 -2.93 3.95 -13.12
C VAL A 89 -3.89 5.10 -13.44
N ILE A 90 -3.82 6.16 -12.63
CA ILE A 90 -4.62 7.37 -12.85
C ILE A 90 -3.75 8.40 -13.59
N PRO A 91 -4.07 8.73 -14.85
CA PRO A 91 -3.27 9.67 -15.62
C PRO A 91 -3.42 11.11 -15.11
N GLY A 92 -2.35 11.88 -15.28
CA GLY A 92 -2.28 13.29 -14.86
C GLY A 92 -1.93 13.47 -13.38
N ARG A 93 -2.05 14.70 -12.90
CA ARG A 93 -1.67 15.09 -11.55
C ARG A 93 -2.86 14.98 -10.60
N THR A 94 -2.67 14.24 -9.51
CA THR A 94 -3.69 14.03 -8.48
C THR A 94 -3.13 14.29 -7.09
N THR A 95 -4.01 14.54 -6.14
CA THR A 95 -3.69 14.69 -4.72
C THR A 95 -4.81 14.06 -3.90
N ALA A 96 -4.46 13.52 -2.74
CA ALA A 96 -5.40 12.95 -1.78
C ALA A 96 -5.92 14.05 -0.84
N GLN A 97 -7.22 14.31 -0.94
CA GLN A 97 -7.99 15.23 -0.11
C GLN A 97 -9.15 14.43 0.48
N LEU A 98 -9.35 14.43 1.79
CA LEU A 98 -10.43 13.64 2.37
C LEU A 98 -11.79 14.29 2.09
N PRO A 99 -12.79 13.55 1.59
CA PRO A 99 -14.13 14.08 1.47
C PRO A 99 -14.76 14.28 2.85
N PHE A 100 -15.74 15.17 2.95
CA PHE A 100 -16.60 15.30 4.12
C PHE A 100 -17.51 14.08 4.26
N SER A 101 -18.22 13.96 5.38
CA SER A 101 -19.21 12.88 5.61
C SER A 101 -20.28 12.84 4.52
N SER A 102 -20.60 13.98 3.90
CA SER A 102 -21.50 14.10 2.75
C SER A 102 -20.95 13.52 1.44
N GLY A 103 -19.68 13.12 1.39
CA GLY A 103 -19.00 12.70 0.16
C GLY A 103 -18.55 13.84 -0.75
N ALA A 104 -18.92 15.09 -0.46
CA ALA A 104 -18.38 16.26 -1.14
C ALA A 104 -16.96 16.57 -0.64
N PHE A 105 -16.09 17.08 -1.50
CA PHE A 105 -14.72 17.46 -1.11
C PHE A 105 -14.63 18.92 -0.66
N GLY A 106 -15.60 19.73 -1.06
CA GLY A 106 -15.54 21.17 -0.92
C GLY A 106 -14.34 21.76 -1.65
N ASN A 107 -13.90 22.92 -1.16
CA ASN A 107 -12.85 23.71 -1.78
C ASN A 107 -11.71 24.05 -0.82
N ARG A 108 -11.65 23.37 0.33
CA ARG A 108 -10.67 23.61 1.39
C ARG A 108 -9.60 22.52 1.34
N PRO A 109 -8.37 22.84 0.92
CA PRO A 109 -7.28 21.89 0.91
C PRO A 109 -6.94 21.44 2.34
N SER A 110 -6.65 20.15 2.48
CA SER A 110 -6.20 19.49 3.70
C SER A 110 -7.06 19.83 4.92
N ALA A 111 -8.38 19.82 4.74
CA ALA A 111 -9.36 20.28 5.73
C ALA A 111 -9.46 19.40 6.99
N SER A 112 -8.96 18.17 6.95
CA SER A 112 -9.04 17.18 8.03
C SER A 112 -7.63 16.78 8.46
N SER A 113 -7.42 16.48 9.74
CA SER A 113 -6.18 15.85 10.21
C SER A 113 -6.06 14.40 9.72
N VAL A 114 -4.85 13.87 9.76
CA VAL A 114 -4.57 12.46 9.49
C VAL A 114 -3.51 11.92 10.44
N VAL A 115 -3.56 10.62 10.71
CA VAL A 115 -2.50 9.90 11.41
C VAL A 115 -1.81 8.95 10.42
N VAL A 116 -0.49 9.05 10.32
CA VAL A 116 0.34 8.12 9.56
C VAL A 116 1.03 7.18 10.53
N PHE A 117 0.78 5.88 10.41
CA PHE A 117 1.34 4.87 11.28
C PHE A 117 2.24 3.93 10.47
N HIS A 118 3.51 3.87 10.82
CA HIS A 118 4.47 2.91 10.28
C HIS A 118 4.55 1.72 11.21
N LEU A 119 4.43 0.51 10.67
CA LEU A 119 4.67 -0.74 11.38
C LEU A 119 5.62 -1.62 10.58
N GLY A 120 6.76 -1.89 11.20
CA GLY A 120 7.84 -2.67 10.65
C GLY A 120 7.98 -4.04 11.30
N LEU A 121 8.27 -5.04 10.47
CA LEU A 121 8.74 -6.35 10.89
C LEU A 121 10.09 -6.62 10.22
N GLN A 122 11.10 -6.97 11.01
CA GLN A 122 12.44 -7.23 10.52
C GLN A 122 12.92 -8.62 10.98
N VAL A 123 13.52 -9.38 10.06
CA VAL A 123 14.12 -10.69 10.39
C VAL A 123 15.63 -10.62 10.33
N ASN A 124 16.27 -10.81 11.48
CA ASN A 124 17.71 -10.83 11.70
C ASN A 124 18.23 -12.27 11.79
N HIS A 125 17.87 -13.09 10.81
CA HIS A 125 18.27 -14.49 10.71
C HIS A 125 18.65 -14.85 9.26
N PRO A 126 19.71 -15.63 9.02
CA PRO A 126 20.15 -15.99 7.66
C PRO A 126 19.11 -16.79 6.87
N LEU A 127 18.23 -17.54 7.56
CA LEU A 127 17.12 -18.25 6.93
C LEU A 127 15.93 -17.36 6.55
N GLY A 128 15.96 -16.06 6.87
CA GLY A 128 14.88 -15.12 6.55
C GLY A 128 13.51 -15.62 7.01
N ILE A 129 12.57 -15.76 6.08
CA ILE A 129 11.21 -16.23 6.37
C ILE A 129 11.14 -17.68 6.89
N ALA A 130 12.18 -18.48 6.68
CA ALA A 130 12.29 -19.83 7.22
C ALA A 130 12.91 -19.86 8.62
N ALA A 131 13.13 -18.70 9.25
CA ALA A 131 13.63 -18.61 10.62
C ALA A 131 12.60 -19.19 11.62
N PRO A 132 13.07 -19.81 12.72
CA PRO A 132 12.18 -20.32 13.77
C PRO A 132 11.23 -19.23 14.29
N GLY A 133 9.94 -19.55 14.46
CA GLY A 133 8.94 -18.62 14.99
C GLY A 133 8.42 -17.58 13.99
N PHE A 134 9.00 -17.46 12.78
CA PHE A 134 8.54 -16.47 11.80
C PHE A 134 7.13 -16.80 11.26
N LYS A 135 6.82 -18.09 11.08
CA LYS A 135 5.52 -18.54 10.58
C LYS A 135 4.40 -18.12 11.53
N GLU A 136 4.58 -18.35 12.82
CA GLU A 136 3.64 -18.04 13.88
C GLU A 136 3.42 -16.53 14.00
N ILE A 137 4.51 -15.73 13.99
CA ILE A 137 4.43 -14.27 13.93
C ILE A 137 3.69 -13.81 12.67
N GLY A 138 3.99 -14.41 11.52
CA GLY A 138 3.31 -14.13 10.27
C GLY A 138 1.81 -14.39 10.32
N GLN A 139 1.37 -15.47 11.00
CA GLN A 139 -0.04 -15.78 11.20
C GLN A 139 -0.74 -14.75 12.08
N HIS A 140 -0.13 -14.36 13.20
CA HIS A 140 -0.66 -13.29 14.06
C HIS A 140 -0.74 -11.96 13.33
N PHE A 141 0.29 -11.63 12.54
CA PHE A 141 0.30 -10.44 11.70
C PHE A 141 -0.82 -10.48 10.67
N ALA A 142 -0.99 -11.58 9.94
CA ALA A 142 -2.08 -11.73 8.97
C ALA A 142 -3.47 -11.56 9.61
N ALA A 143 -3.69 -12.13 10.80
CA ALA A 143 -4.94 -11.97 11.54
C ALA A 143 -5.21 -10.51 11.91
N MET A 144 -4.21 -9.78 12.40
CA MET A 144 -4.32 -8.34 12.68
C MET A 144 -4.69 -7.52 11.44
N GLN A 145 -4.10 -7.84 10.29
CA GLN A 145 -4.40 -7.15 9.03
C GLN A 145 -5.81 -7.44 8.52
N GLN A 146 -6.28 -8.67 8.70
CA GLN A 146 -7.64 -9.06 8.36
C GLN A 146 -8.66 -8.33 9.24
N GLU A 147 -8.42 -8.28 10.55
CA GLU A 147 -9.25 -7.54 11.52
C GLU A 147 -9.34 -6.05 11.16
N LEU A 148 -8.19 -5.40 10.88
CA LEU A 148 -8.16 -4.01 10.41
C LEU A 148 -8.93 -3.80 9.11
N THR A 149 -8.87 -4.74 8.17
CA THR A 149 -9.53 -4.61 6.87
C THR A 149 -11.04 -4.75 6.99
N ILE A 150 -11.51 -5.70 7.80
CA ILE A 150 -12.94 -5.97 8.02
C ILE A 150 -13.59 -4.80 8.77
N ARG A 151 -12.93 -4.29 9.81
CA ARG A 151 -13.45 -3.22 10.68
C ARG A 151 -12.77 -1.87 10.43
N GLN A 152 -12.35 -1.62 9.18
CA GLN A 152 -11.55 -0.45 8.83
C GLN A 152 -12.21 0.88 9.23
N ASP A 153 -13.52 1.02 9.04
CA ASP A 153 -14.24 2.24 9.39
C ASP A 153 -14.32 2.42 10.92
N GLU A 154 -14.55 1.35 11.68
CA GLU A 154 -14.62 1.40 13.14
C GLU A 154 -13.28 1.83 13.76
N TYR A 155 -12.18 1.28 13.25
CA TYR A 155 -10.83 1.67 13.66
C TYR A 155 -10.39 2.99 13.00
N GLY A 156 -11.14 3.55 12.07
CA GLY A 156 -10.79 4.77 11.37
C GLY A 156 -9.60 4.63 10.42
N MET A 157 -9.23 3.42 10.02
CA MET A 157 -8.21 3.19 9.00
C MET A 157 -8.79 3.55 7.63
N ILE A 158 -8.15 4.50 6.95
CA ILE A 158 -8.59 4.99 5.64
C ILE A 158 -7.78 4.36 4.51
N GLY A 159 -6.55 3.91 4.77
CA GLY A 159 -5.72 3.32 3.74
C GLY A 159 -4.50 2.62 4.31
N ARG A 160 -3.90 1.74 3.49
CA ARG A 160 -2.68 1.01 3.81
C ARG A 160 -1.85 0.75 2.56
N SER A 161 -0.54 0.80 2.69
CA SER A 161 0.44 0.33 1.70
C SER A 161 1.51 -0.55 2.35
N ASN A 162 2.10 -1.45 1.57
CA ASN A 162 3.13 -2.39 2.04
C ASN A 162 4.40 -2.20 1.21
N TRP A 163 5.54 -2.20 1.88
CA TRP A 163 6.84 -1.95 1.31
C TRP A 163 7.84 -2.97 1.84
N ARG A 164 8.82 -3.33 1.02
CA ARG A 164 9.94 -4.18 1.42
C ARG A 164 11.20 -3.33 1.46
N GLY A 165 11.95 -3.45 2.55
CA GLY A 165 13.19 -2.71 2.74
C GLY A 165 14.29 -3.22 1.81
N ASN A 166 15.04 -2.27 1.23
CA ASN A 166 16.22 -2.51 0.39
C ASN A 166 17.50 -1.88 1.01
N GLU A 167 17.44 -1.47 2.27
CA GLU A 167 18.56 -0.82 2.97
C GLU A 167 19.68 -1.79 3.34
N ARG A 168 19.39 -3.10 3.34
CA ARG A 168 20.32 -4.15 3.75
C ARG A 168 20.31 -5.26 2.71
N SER A 169 21.47 -5.88 2.49
CA SER A 169 21.62 -7.04 1.59
C SER A 169 20.79 -8.28 1.97
N SER A 170 20.19 -8.29 3.17
CA SER A 170 19.26 -9.32 3.60
C SER A 170 17.84 -9.15 3.05
N ASN A 171 17.43 -7.93 2.66
CA ASN A 171 16.07 -7.62 2.18
C ASN A 171 14.94 -8.20 3.04
N ASN A 172 15.13 -8.30 4.36
CA ASN A 172 14.24 -9.00 5.29
C ASN A 172 13.44 -8.05 6.21
N THR A 173 13.14 -6.85 5.72
CA THR A 173 12.29 -5.88 6.42
C THR A 173 11.00 -5.67 5.63
N LEU A 174 9.85 -5.81 6.29
CA LEU A 174 8.55 -5.40 5.78
C LEU A 174 8.12 -4.13 6.51
N LEU A 175 7.70 -3.10 5.77
CA LEU A 175 7.13 -1.87 6.30
C LEU A 175 5.67 -1.77 5.83
N ASN A 176 4.76 -1.57 6.77
CA ASN A 176 3.36 -1.27 6.50
C ASN A 176 3.13 0.18 6.87
N VAL A 177 2.61 0.96 5.92
CA VAL A 177 2.22 2.35 6.13
C VAL A 177 0.71 2.41 6.15
N TYR A 178 0.15 2.76 7.29
CA TYR A 178 -1.28 2.93 7.49
C TYR A 178 -1.61 4.41 7.60
N TYR A 179 -2.80 4.75 7.12
CA TYR A 179 -3.40 6.05 7.32
C TYR A 179 -4.68 5.86 8.13
N PHE A 180 -4.82 6.67 9.17
CA PHE A 180 -5.98 6.73 10.05
C PHE A 180 -6.57 8.13 10.05
N ARG A 181 -7.87 8.26 10.32
CA ARG A 181 -8.55 9.56 10.49
C ARG A 181 -8.06 10.29 11.74
N ASP A 182 -7.79 9.52 12.79
CA ASP A 182 -7.51 10.02 14.14
C ASP A 182 -6.69 8.99 14.95
N VAL A 183 -6.11 9.44 16.07
CA VAL A 183 -5.24 8.61 16.91
C VAL A 183 -6.07 7.68 17.80
N GLU A 184 -7.27 8.09 18.14
CA GLU A 184 -8.24 7.35 18.93
C GLU A 184 -8.63 6.03 18.23
N GLY A 185 -8.82 6.07 16.92
CA GLY A 185 -9.08 4.89 16.08
C GLY A 185 -7.90 3.92 16.03
N LEU A 186 -6.69 4.45 15.86
CA LEU A 186 -5.46 3.65 15.97
C LEU A 186 -5.34 2.99 17.35
N HIS A 187 -5.65 3.72 18.43
CA HIS A 187 -5.66 3.19 19.79
C HIS A 187 -6.73 2.12 19.99
N ARG A 188 -7.96 2.30 19.47
CA ARG A 188 -8.99 1.25 19.49
C ARG A 188 -8.49 -0.06 18.88
N PHE A 189 -7.79 0.02 17.75
CA PHE A 189 -7.16 -1.16 17.15
C PHE A 189 -6.05 -1.75 18.03
N ALA A 190 -5.14 -0.93 18.57
CA ALA A 190 -4.04 -1.40 19.41
C ALA A 190 -4.52 -2.12 20.69
N HIS A 191 -5.72 -1.78 21.18
CA HIS A 191 -6.35 -2.38 22.34
C HIS A 191 -7.31 -3.54 22.01
N CYS A 192 -7.54 -3.87 20.74
CA CYS A 192 -8.44 -4.96 20.37
C CYS A 192 -7.83 -6.35 20.68
N ASP A 193 -8.69 -7.35 20.86
CA ASP A 193 -8.29 -8.71 21.26
C ASP A 193 -7.24 -9.34 20.33
N VAL A 194 -7.39 -9.15 19.02
CA VAL A 194 -6.47 -9.75 18.02
C VAL A 194 -5.08 -9.16 18.15
N HIS A 195 -4.98 -7.83 18.32
CA HIS A 195 -3.71 -7.15 18.51
C HIS A 195 -3.07 -7.53 19.86
N ARG A 196 -3.84 -7.54 20.95
CA ARG A 196 -3.33 -7.93 22.28
C ARG A 196 -2.80 -9.36 22.31
N LYS A 197 -3.51 -10.31 21.69
CA LYS A 197 -3.05 -11.71 21.56
C LYS A 197 -1.74 -11.81 20.77
N ALA A 198 -1.61 -11.08 19.68
CA ALA A 198 -0.38 -11.04 18.88
C ALA A 198 0.80 -10.45 19.68
N TRP A 199 0.57 -9.36 20.40
CA TRP A 199 1.59 -8.72 21.24
C TRP A 199 2.03 -9.60 22.41
N ASP A 200 1.08 -10.25 23.07
CA ASP A 200 1.38 -11.20 24.15
C ASP A 200 2.19 -12.40 23.64
N PHE A 201 1.83 -12.94 22.47
CA PHE A 201 2.60 -14.01 21.83
C PHE A 201 4.02 -13.57 21.49
N PHE A 202 4.19 -12.40 20.87
CA PHE A 202 5.50 -11.86 20.53
C PHE A 202 6.40 -11.72 21.77
N ASN A 203 5.88 -11.12 22.84
CA ASN A 203 6.63 -10.93 24.08
C ASN A 203 6.99 -12.26 24.77
N LYS A 204 6.06 -13.23 24.80
CA LYS A 204 6.30 -14.55 25.40
C LYS A 204 7.32 -15.37 24.61
N SER A 205 7.35 -15.22 23.29
CA SER A 205 8.21 -16.01 22.39
C SER A 205 9.70 -15.64 22.50
N LYS A 206 10.04 -14.42 22.97
CA LYS A 206 11.43 -13.95 23.18
C LYS A 206 12.36 -14.19 21.98
N LEU A 207 11.84 -14.07 20.75
CA LEU A 207 12.56 -14.35 19.51
C LEU A 207 13.57 -13.22 19.22
N LYS A 208 14.84 -13.42 19.57
CA LYS A 208 15.90 -12.40 19.42
C LYS A 208 16.20 -12.01 17.97
N HIS A 209 15.84 -12.85 17.01
CA HIS A 209 16.06 -12.63 15.59
C HIS A 209 14.85 -12.00 14.87
N ILE A 210 13.79 -11.64 15.58
CA ILE A 210 12.64 -10.92 15.02
C ILE A 210 12.53 -9.56 15.69
N GLY A 211 12.75 -8.50 14.90
CA GLY A 211 12.56 -7.12 15.29
C GLY A 211 11.18 -6.60 14.88
N VAL A 212 10.57 -5.78 15.72
CA VAL A 212 9.37 -5.02 15.41
C VAL A 212 9.68 -3.55 15.71
N PHE A 213 9.24 -2.64 14.85
CA PHE A 213 9.34 -1.21 15.06
C PHE A 213 8.05 -0.52 14.63
N HIS A 214 7.77 0.65 15.19
CA HIS A 214 6.63 1.46 14.79
C HIS A 214 6.87 2.94 15.00
N GLU A 215 6.23 3.77 14.18
CA GLU A 215 6.29 5.23 14.26
C GLU A 215 4.88 5.79 14.02
N THR A 216 4.44 6.73 14.85
CA THR A 216 3.12 7.37 14.72
C THR A 216 3.29 8.87 14.52
N PHE A 217 2.79 9.38 13.40
CA PHE A 217 2.79 10.80 13.07
C PHE A 217 1.35 11.33 13.07
N CYS A 218 1.02 12.18 14.03
CA CYS A 218 -0.25 12.89 14.06
C CYS A 218 -0.10 14.21 13.31
N VAL A 219 -0.69 14.32 12.13
CA VAL A 219 -0.52 15.48 11.25
C VAL A 219 -1.81 16.31 11.25
N PRO A 220 -1.77 17.55 11.76
CA PRO A 220 -2.94 18.42 11.78
C PRO A 220 -3.49 18.73 10.38
N ALA A 221 -4.74 19.17 10.32
CA ALA A 221 -5.29 19.77 9.10
C ALA A 221 -4.35 20.89 8.60
N LYS A 222 -4.20 21.01 7.28
CA LYS A 222 -3.32 21.99 6.61
C LYS A 222 -1.81 21.79 6.81
N GLU A 223 -1.39 20.76 7.54
CA GLU A 223 0.04 20.45 7.80
C GLU A 223 0.56 19.26 6.98
N TYR A 224 -0.15 18.85 5.92
CA TYR A 224 0.30 17.81 5.00
C TYR A 224 0.06 18.18 3.55
N GLU A 225 0.87 17.59 2.67
CA GLU A 225 0.72 17.68 1.23
C GLU A 225 1.08 16.34 0.60
N ASN A 226 0.50 16.04 -0.55
CA ASN A 226 0.88 14.89 -1.36
C ASN A 226 0.51 15.16 -2.83
N VAL A 227 1.26 14.53 -3.75
CA VAL A 227 0.99 14.59 -5.19
C VAL A 227 1.35 13.26 -5.83
N TYR A 228 0.52 12.82 -6.77
CA TYR A 228 0.74 11.61 -7.56
C TYR A 228 0.59 11.97 -9.03
N VAL A 229 1.55 11.56 -9.87
CA VAL A 229 1.55 11.86 -11.31
C VAL A 229 1.70 10.56 -12.06
N ASN A 230 0.64 10.17 -12.79
CA ASN A 230 0.59 8.88 -13.51
C ASN A 230 0.87 7.68 -12.59
N CYS A 231 0.33 7.70 -11.38
CA CYS A 231 0.49 6.61 -10.41
C CYS A 231 -0.80 5.79 -10.30
N HIS A 232 -0.65 4.50 -10.03
CA HIS A 232 -1.74 3.76 -9.40
C HIS A 232 -1.96 4.29 -7.97
N PRO A 233 -3.17 4.19 -7.40
CA PRO A 233 -3.41 4.55 -6.00
C PRO A 233 -2.43 3.83 -5.05
N VAL A 234 -1.61 4.63 -4.39
CA VAL A 234 -0.57 4.21 -3.44
C VAL A 234 -0.56 5.17 -2.25
N LEU A 235 -0.07 4.73 -1.10
CA LEU A 235 -0.04 5.52 0.14
C LEU A 235 -1.41 6.15 0.44
N MET A 236 -1.45 7.44 0.76
CA MET A 236 -2.69 8.17 1.04
C MET A 236 -3.61 8.27 -0.19
N GLY A 237 -3.10 8.09 -1.42
CA GLY A 237 -3.92 8.00 -2.62
C GLY A 237 -4.88 6.81 -2.62
N ARG A 238 -4.62 5.78 -1.79
CA ARG A 238 -5.55 4.66 -1.57
C ARG A 238 -6.66 4.99 -0.57
N ALA A 239 -6.57 6.14 0.10
CA ALA A 239 -7.47 6.46 1.20
C ALA A 239 -8.92 6.43 0.71
N THR A 240 -9.75 5.65 1.40
CA THR A 240 -11.17 5.50 1.08
C THR A 240 -11.95 5.59 2.38
N VAL A 241 -13.02 6.38 2.37
CA VAL A 241 -13.86 6.62 3.55
C VAL A 241 -15.32 6.37 3.24
N ARG A 242 -16.06 5.94 4.26
CA ARG A 242 -17.51 5.80 4.19
C ARG A 242 -18.17 7.17 4.25
N THR A 243 -19.07 7.43 3.32
CA THR A 243 -19.75 8.72 3.13
C THR A 243 -21.22 8.52 2.79
N THR A 244 -22.06 9.48 3.15
CA THR A 244 -23.50 9.47 2.94
C THR A 244 -23.90 10.76 2.22
N PRO A 245 -24.17 10.70 0.90
CA PRO A 245 -24.54 11.89 0.12
C PRO A 245 -25.75 12.62 0.69
N VAL A 246 -25.77 13.95 0.58
CA VAL A 246 -26.92 14.74 1.03
C VAL A 246 -28.13 14.38 0.18
N GLY A 247 -29.22 13.95 0.83
CA GLY A 247 -30.45 13.54 0.16
C GLY A 247 -30.48 12.08 -0.28
N GLU A 248 -29.45 11.30 0.05
CA GLU A 248 -29.43 9.85 -0.13
C GLU A 248 -29.31 9.15 1.23
N ASP A 249 -30.08 8.07 1.44
CA ASP A 249 -29.97 7.25 2.66
C ASP A 249 -28.88 6.16 2.55
N LYS A 250 -28.30 6.00 1.36
CA LYS A 250 -27.38 4.90 1.07
C LYS A 250 -25.93 5.31 1.24
N GLU A 251 -25.25 4.64 2.16
CA GLU A 251 -23.81 4.80 2.35
C GLU A 251 -23.01 4.26 1.16
N ARG A 252 -21.88 4.92 0.87
CA ARG A 252 -20.92 4.52 -0.15
C ARG A 252 -19.48 4.80 0.28
N TRP A 253 -18.55 4.16 -0.40
CA TRP A 253 -17.11 4.33 -0.22
C TRP A 253 -16.55 5.29 -1.25
N THR A 254 -15.95 6.38 -0.78
CA THR A 254 -15.39 7.46 -1.62
C THR A 254 -13.88 7.51 -1.44
N ASN A 255 -13.13 7.46 -2.54
CA ASN A 255 -11.67 7.60 -2.53
C ASN A 255 -11.24 9.07 -2.41
N ALA A 256 -10.09 9.31 -1.78
CA ALA A 256 -9.59 10.66 -1.51
C ALA A 256 -8.96 11.37 -2.73
N LEU A 257 -8.70 10.69 -3.86
CA LEU A 257 -8.00 11.30 -4.98
C LEU A 257 -8.88 12.28 -5.74
N VAL A 258 -8.38 13.50 -5.86
CA VAL A 258 -8.93 14.58 -6.67
C VAL A 258 -7.90 15.11 -7.67
N SER A 259 -8.37 15.83 -8.68
CA SER A 259 -7.50 16.53 -9.63
C SER A 259 -6.63 17.58 -8.94
N ALA A 260 -5.31 17.51 -9.13
CA ALA A 260 -4.38 18.55 -8.67
C ALA A 260 -4.24 19.70 -9.70
N ASP A 261 -4.81 19.54 -10.89
CA ASP A 261 -4.78 20.56 -11.96
C ASP A 261 -5.89 21.60 -11.78
N MET A 262 -5.97 22.18 -10.58
CA MET A 262 -6.88 23.25 -10.22
C MET A 262 -6.15 24.29 -9.37
N PRO A 263 -6.49 25.60 -9.43
CA PRO A 263 -5.74 26.65 -8.73
C PRO A 263 -5.53 26.38 -7.24
N ALA A 264 -6.54 25.84 -6.55
CA ALA A 264 -6.49 25.54 -5.11
C ALA A 264 -5.55 24.38 -4.72
N LEU A 265 -5.12 23.54 -5.68
CA LEU A 265 -4.31 22.33 -5.43
C LEU A 265 -3.03 22.28 -6.29
N ARG A 266 -2.79 23.31 -7.10
CA ARG A 266 -1.74 23.32 -8.13
C ARG A 266 -0.33 23.27 -7.54
N THR A 267 -0.09 24.00 -6.46
CA THR A 267 1.22 24.11 -5.79
C THR A 267 1.24 23.33 -4.47
N GLN A 268 2.44 23.04 -3.97
CA GLN A 268 2.64 22.39 -2.67
C GLN A 268 1.92 23.13 -1.55
N TYR A 269 2.21 24.43 -1.38
CA TYR A 269 1.57 25.25 -0.36
C TYR A 269 0.06 25.40 -0.56
N ALA A 270 -0.43 25.46 -1.81
CA ALA A 270 -1.87 25.50 -2.04
C ALA A 270 -2.57 24.23 -1.49
N ARG A 271 -1.98 23.04 -1.65
CA ARG A 271 -2.51 21.78 -1.07
C ARG A 271 -2.52 21.79 0.47
N MET A 272 -1.70 22.62 1.09
CA MET A 272 -1.66 22.84 2.53
C MET A 272 -2.54 24.02 2.98
N ALA A 273 -3.37 24.59 2.09
CA ALA A 273 -4.12 25.82 2.35
C ALA A 273 -3.23 27.00 2.80
N ARG A 274 -2.04 27.12 2.20
CA ARG A 274 -1.06 28.20 2.44
C ARG A 274 -0.92 29.11 1.21
N ASP A 275 -0.44 30.33 1.43
CA ASP A 275 -0.05 31.26 0.37
C ASP A 275 1.28 30.87 -0.27
N GLU A 276 1.73 31.62 -1.28
CA GLU A 276 2.99 31.33 -1.98
C GLU A 276 4.23 31.47 -1.10
N GLN A 277 4.13 32.21 0.00
CA GLN A 277 5.18 32.37 1.01
C GLN A 277 5.09 31.31 2.12
N GLY A 278 4.17 30.36 2.02
CA GLY A 278 4.00 29.28 2.99
C GLY A 278 3.25 29.66 4.27
N ARG A 279 2.65 30.87 4.31
CA ARG A 279 1.82 31.32 5.44
C ARG A 279 0.42 30.74 5.32
N SER A 280 -0.16 30.34 6.45
CA SER A 280 -1.52 29.80 6.50
C SER A 280 -2.53 30.82 5.98
N LYS A 281 -3.38 30.42 5.03
CA LYS A 281 -4.52 31.25 4.62
C LYS A 281 -5.53 31.23 5.76
N ALA A 282 -5.88 32.42 6.26
CA ALA A 282 -6.94 32.61 7.25
C ALA A 282 -8.24 31.96 6.74
N ILE A 283 -9.04 31.47 7.70
CA ILE A 283 -10.35 30.88 7.40
C ILE A 283 -11.30 32.05 7.16
N ASP A 284 -11.68 32.28 5.91
CA ASP A 284 -12.91 33.01 5.59
C ASP A 284 -14.10 32.04 5.64
#